data_AF-A0A8J6BII6-F1
#
_entry.id   AF-A0A8J6BII6-F1
#
_cell.length_a   1.000
_cell.length_b   1.000
_cell.length_c   1.000
_cell.angle_alpha   90.00
_cell.angle_beta   90.00
_cell.angle_gamma   90.00
#
_symmetry.space_group_name_H-M   'P 1'
#
loop_
_entity.id
_entity.type
_entity.pdbx_description
1 polymer ?
#
loop_
_entity_poly.entity_id
_entity_poly.type
_entity_poly.pdbx_seq_one_letter_code
_entity_poly.pdbx_strand_id
1 'polypeptide(L)'
;MYRFYSGVGELNKLALQKLLAGQEKDVIGWYKFRHNTEQTMSFRERILHNNLQTYLSNPELVFLLVTSQSTTETKSTHLMEYSLYRPQDGLFQKVPLIIANLGLAEQQGYSTLFGSCMSARFNHAVTSHRSEFFSEDGTLKEVNKITALCRSLQEELKVRTRMTLTLQDALMLHN
;
A
#
# COMPACT_ATOMS: atom_id res chain seq x y z
N MET A 1 10.64 10.04 -20.73
CA MET A 1 11.02 11.39 -20.26
C MET A 1 12.16 11.26 -19.25
N TYR A 2 13.21 12.06 -19.41
CA TYR A 2 14.45 12.02 -18.62
C TYR A 2 14.44 13.17 -17.61
N ARG A 3 13.89 12.95 -16.40
CA ARG A 3 13.71 14.02 -15.40
C ARG A 3 14.92 14.28 -14.52
N PHE A 4 15.61 13.23 -14.10
CA PHE A 4 16.73 13.30 -13.17
C PHE A 4 17.93 12.45 -13.60
N TYR A 5 17.90 11.90 -14.81
CA TYR A 5 18.97 11.08 -15.35
C TYR A 5 19.10 11.23 -16.88
N SER A 6 20.29 10.98 -17.42
CA SER A 6 20.59 11.12 -18.85
C SER A 6 20.21 9.89 -19.68
N GLY A 7 20.35 9.96 -21.01
CA GLY A 7 20.11 8.83 -21.92
C GLY A 7 21.03 7.62 -21.69
N VAL A 8 22.13 7.78 -20.96
CA VAL A 8 23.05 6.69 -20.58
C VAL A 8 22.87 6.24 -19.13
N GLY A 9 21.95 6.85 -18.38
CA GLY A 9 21.65 6.47 -16.99
C GLY A 9 22.43 7.23 -15.91
N GLU A 10 23.19 8.27 -16.28
CA GLU A 10 23.87 9.14 -15.31
C GLU A 10 22.88 10.05 -14.58
N LEU A 11 23.09 10.25 -13.28
CA LEU A 11 22.20 11.07 -12.45
C LEU A 11 22.50 12.56 -12.57
N ASN A 12 21.44 13.36 -12.74
CA ASN A 12 21.46 14.77 -12.44
C ASN A 12 21.17 14.96 -10.94
N LYS A 13 22.23 15.06 -10.13
CA LYS A 13 22.13 15.16 -8.67
C LYS A 13 21.29 16.36 -8.21
N LEU A 14 21.44 17.53 -8.84
CA LEU A 14 20.67 18.73 -8.48
C LEU A 14 19.17 18.55 -8.74
N ALA A 15 18.82 17.97 -9.89
CA ALA A 15 17.43 17.66 -10.21
C ALA A 15 16.84 16.63 -9.24
N LEU A 16 17.63 15.62 -8.86
CA LEU A 16 17.22 14.58 -7.91
C LEU A 16 17.05 15.12 -6.48
N GLN A 17 17.97 15.97 -5.99
CA GLN A 17 17.84 16.66 -4.69
C GLN A 17 16.56 17.50 -4.65
N LYS A 18 16.31 18.27 -5.71
CA LYS A 18 15.09 19.07 -5.82
C LYS A 18 13.83 18.21 -5.84
N LEU A 19 13.88 17.05 -6.48
CA LEU A 19 12.75 16.12 -6.56
C LEU A 19 12.46 15.46 -5.21
N LEU A 20 13.50 15.06 -4.48
CA LEU A 20 13.36 14.35 -3.20
C LEU A 20 13.11 15.29 -2.02
N ALA A 21 13.40 16.60 -2.18
CA ALA A 21 13.12 17.63 -1.18
C ALA A 21 13.62 17.28 0.24
N GLY A 22 14.81 16.65 0.32
CA GLY A 22 15.44 16.28 1.60
C GLY A 22 14.94 14.96 2.21
N GLN A 23 14.16 14.17 1.47
CA GLN A 23 13.63 12.86 1.92
C GLN A 23 14.47 11.68 1.43
N GLU A 24 15.76 11.87 1.14
CA GLU A 24 16.62 10.82 0.55
C GLU A 24 16.66 9.55 1.40
N LYS A 25 16.62 9.69 2.73
CA LYS A 25 16.70 8.57 3.68
C LYS A 25 15.43 7.71 3.71
N ASP A 26 14.30 8.26 3.27
CA ASP A 26 13.00 7.58 3.27
C ASP A 26 12.74 6.85 1.94
N VAL A 27 13.65 6.98 0.96
CA VAL A 27 13.52 6.33 -0.34
C VAL A 27 13.86 4.85 -0.24
N ILE A 28 12.83 4.02 -0.31
CA ILE A 28 12.95 2.55 -0.34
C ILE A 28 13.17 1.98 -1.75
N GLY A 29 12.83 2.74 -2.79
CA GLY A 29 12.88 2.23 -4.15
C GLY A 29 12.41 3.23 -5.19
N TRP A 30 12.33 2.76 -6.44
CA TRP A 30 11.79 3.53 -7.56
C TRP A 30 10.98 2.63 -8.48
N TYR A 31 10.15 3.24 -9.33
CA TYR A 31 9.28 2.49 -10.24
C TYR A 31 9.37 3.01 -11.66
N LYS A 32 9.00 2.15 -12.62
CA LYS A 32 8.85 2.56 -14.01
C LYS A 32 7.71 1.81 -14.69
N PHE A 33 6.88 2.60 -15.36
CA PHE A 33 5.83 2.10 -16.25
C PHE A 33 6.38 1.97 -17.67
N ARG A 34 6.05 0.87 -18.32
CA ARG A 34 6.29 0.64 -19.75
C ARG A 34 5.04 0.10 -20.42
N HIS A 35 4.99 0.20 -21.73
CA HIS A 35 3.90 -0.31 -22.54
C HIS A 35 4.44 -1.23 -23.64
N ASN A 36 3.79 -2.39 -23.83
CA ASN A 36 4.17 -3.40 -24.83
C ASN A 36 5.65 -3.82 -24.75
N THR A 37 6.13 -4.09 -23.53
CA THR A 37 7.49 -4.59 -23.29
C THR A 37 7.48 -5.75 -22.31
N GLU A 38 8.51 -6.60 -22.39
CA GLU A 38 8.72 -7.68 -21.45
C GLU A 38 8.92 -7.20 -19.99
N GLN A 39 8.57 -8.09 -19.07
CA GLN A 39 8.82 -7.96 -17.63
C GLN A 39 10.26 -8.30 -17.27
N THR A 40 11.20 -7.54 -17.83
CA THR A 40 12.64 -7.63 -17.60
C THR A 40 13.29 -6.24 -17.49
N MET A 41 14.25 -6.10 -16.57
CA MET A 41 15.03 -4.87 -16.43
C MET A 41 15.88 -4.63 -17.67
N SER A 42 15.79 -3.41 -18.22
CA SER A 42 16.67 -3.00 -19.33
C SER A 42 18.08 -2.68 -18.83
N PHE A 43 19.06 -2.68 -19.73
CA PHE A 43 20.44 -2.29 -19.41
C PHE A 43 20.52 -0.91 -18.75
N ARG A 44 19.81 0.08 -19.30
CA ARG A 44 19.77 1.45 -18.76
C ARG A 44 19.21 1.49 -17.34
N GLU A 45 18.19 0.69 -17.04
CA GLU A 45 17.60 0.66 -15.69
C GLU A 45 18.52 0.00 -14.68
N ARG A 46 19.32 -0.99 -15.08
CA ARG A 46 20.35 -1.57 -14.21
C ARG A 46 21.42 -0.53 -13.86
N ILE A 47 21.92 0.23 -14.85
CA ILE A 47 22.86 1.33 -14.60
C ILE A 47 22.24 2.38 -13.68
N LEU A 48 21.01 2.81 -13.99
CA LEU A 48 20.31 3.82 -13.20
C LEU A 48 20.11 3.35 -11.75
N HIS A 49 19.75 2.08 -11.55
CA HIS A 49 19.58 1.49 -10.24
C HIS A 49 20.87 1.57 -9.42
N ASN A 50 22.00 1.14 -9.98
CA ASN A 50 23.30 1.17 -9.30
C ASN A 50 23.71 2.62 -8.94
N ASN A 51 23.48 3.55 -9.86
CA ASN A 51 23.76 4.97 -9.62
C ASN A 51 22.88 5.53 -8.49
N LEU A 52 21.60 5.14 -8.44
CA LEU A 52 20.68 5.55 -7.38
C LEU A 52 21.05 4.93 -6.03
N GLN A 53 21.43 3.66 -5.97
CA GLN A 53 21.90 3.02 -4.73
C GLN A 53 23.10 3.78 -4.14
N THR A 54 24.06 4.13 -5.00
CA THR A 54 25.26 4.89 -4.60
C THR A 54 24.88 6.27 -4.10
N TYR A 55 24.01 6.99 -4.83
CA TYR A 55 23.59 8.33 -4.47
C TYR A 55 22.79 8.37 -3.16
N LEU A 56 21.85 7.44 -2.96
CA LEU A 56 20.99 7.36 -1.78
C LEU A 56 21.66 6.66 -0.59
N SER A 57 22.84 6.06 -0.79
CA SER A 57 23.49 5.18 0.19
C SER A 57 22.55 4.06 0.69
N ASN A 58 21.71 3.53 -0.21
CA ASN A 58 20.74 2.48 0.08
C ASN A 58 21.05 1.23 -0.76
N PRO A 59 21.77 0.22 -0.21
CA PRO A 59 22.05 -1.02 -0.92
C PRO A 59 20.80 -1.88 -1.12
N GLU A 60 19.75 -1.65 -0.35
CA GLU A 60 18.49 -2.42 -0.39
C GLU A 60 17.41 -1.78 -1.26
N LEU A 61 17.80 -0.82 -2.09
CA LEU A 61 16.90 -0.16 -3.02
C LEU A 61 16.18 -1.18 -3.90
N VAL A 62 14.86 -1.07 -3.98
CA VAL A 62 14.05 -1.93 -4.87
C VAL A 62 13.64 -1.19 -6.14
N PHE A 63 13.40 -1.94 -7.21
CA PHE A 63 12.89 -1.43 -8.47
C PHE A 63 11.57 -2.12 -8.85
N LEU A 64 10.48 -1.37 -8.91
CA LEU A 64 9.18 -1.87 -9.37
C LEU A 64 9.01 -1.60 -10.87
N LEU A 65 9.03 -2.66 -11.67
CA LEU A 65 8.69 -2.59 -13.10
C LEU A 65 7.22 -2.94 -13.29
N VAL A 66 6.49 -2.04 -13.97
CA VAL A 66 5.10 -2.27 -14.35
C VAL A 66 4.99 -2.19 -15.86
N THR A 67 4.44 -3.23 -16.48
CA THR A 67 4.20 -3.27 -17.93
C THR A 67 2.72 -3.44 -18.19
N SER A 68 2.19 -2.67 -19.12
CA SER A 68 0.84 -2.86 -19.64
C SER A 68 0.92 -3.25 -21.11
N GLN A 69 0.12 -4.22 -21.53
CA GLN A 69 0.02 -4.63 -22.92
C GLN A 69 -1.41 -5.06 -23.27
N SER A 70 -1.77 -4.93 -24.54
CA SER A 70 -2.98 -5.56 -25.06
C SER A 70 -2.69 -7.01 -25.38
N THR A 71 -3.50 -7.94 -24.86
CA THR A 71 -3.33 -9.37 -25.16
C THR A 71 -4.04 -9.79 -26.44
N THR A 72 -4.96 -8.96 -26.94
CA THR A 72 -5.74 -9.22 -28.15
C THR A 72 -5.50 -8.14 -29.21
N GLU A 73 -5.65 -8.49 -30.48
CA GLU A 73 -5.55 -7.54 -31.60
C GLU A 73 -6.63 -6.45 -31.52
N THR A 74 -7.82 -6.83 -31.02
CA THR A 74 -8.97 -5.92 -30.84
C THR A 74 -8.82 -4.98 -29.65
N LYS A 75 -7.79 -5.16 -28.81
CA LYS A 75 -7.60 -4.40 -27.56
C LYS A 75 -8.79 -4.48 -26.59
N SER A 76 -9.53 -5.57 -26.65
CA SER A 76 -10.63 -5.87 -25.73
C SER A 76 -10.14 -6.40 -24.38
N THR A 77 -8.90 -6.87 -24.30
CA THR A 77 -8.30 -7.42 -23.07
C THR A 77 -6.92 -6.82 -22.87
N HIS A 78 -6.74 -6.25 -21.68
CA HIS A 78 -5.48 -5.64 -21.26
C HIS A 78 -4.87 -6.47 -20.14
N LEU A 79 -3.56 -6.68 -20.23
CA LEU A 79 -2.76 -7.29 -19.19
C LEU A 79 -1.86 -6.22 -18.57
N MET A 80 -1.88 -6.15 -17.25
CA MET A 80 -0.99 -5.30 -16.46
C MET A 80 -0.18 -6.20 -15.54
N GLU A 81 1.10 -6.34 -15.85
CA GLU A 81 2.03 -7.14 -15.07
C GLU A 81 2.92 -6.23 -14.23
N TYR A 82 3.38 -6.75 -13.10
CA TYR A 82 4.35 -6.07 -12.25
C TYR A 82 5.38 -7.05 -11.70
N SER A 83 6.60 -6.58 -11.51
CA SER A 83 7.68 -7.35 -10.87
C SER A 83 8.53 -6.40 -10.03
N LEU A 84 8.80 -6.80 -8.80
CA LEU A 84 9.72 -6.10 -7.90
C LEU A 84 11.11 -6.71 -8.03
N TYR A 85 12.12 -5.88 -8.26
CA TYR A 85 13.51 -6.29 -8.39
C TYR A 85 14.33 -5.79 -7.23
N ARG A 86 15.24 -6.62 -6.74
CA ARG A 86 16.25 -6.26 -5.73
C ARG A 86 17.61 -6.77 -6.21
N PRO A 87 18.69 -6.01 -5.97
CA PRO A 87 20.04 -6.51 -6.21
C PRO A 87 20.40 -7.60 -5.20
N GLN A 88 20.98 -8.69 -5.68
CA GLN A 88 21.46 -9.82 -4.88
C GLN A 88 22.67 -10.43 -5.60
N ASP A 89 23.82 -10.47 -4.92
CA ASP A 89 25.08 -11.05 -5.42
C ASP A 89 25.52 -10.51 -6.80
N GLY A 90 25.33 -9.20 -7.02
CA GLY A 90 25.67 -8.54 -8.29
C GLY A 90 24.68 -8.77 -9.43
N LEU A 91 23.61 -9.54 -9.19
CA LEU A 91 22.50 -9.75 -10.12
C LEU A 91 21.21 -9.08 -9.61
N PHE A 92 20.20 -8.99 -10.47
CA PHE A 92 18.87 -8.52 -10.09
C PHE A 92 17.91 -9.70 -10.04
N GLN A 93 17.29 -9.89 -8.88
CA GLN A 93 16.34 -10.97 -8.66
C GLN A 93 14.93 -10.43 -8.46
N LYS A 94 13.93 -11.20 -8.91
CA LYS A 94 12.52 -10.89 -8.67
C LYS A 94 12.17 -11.26 -7.23
N VAL A 95 11.57 -10.34 -6.50
CA VAL A 95 11.13 -10.53 -5.13
C VAL A 95 9.59 -10.59 -5.11
N PRO A 96 8.98 -11.50 -4.32
CA PRO A 96 7.52 -11.52 -4.16
C PRO A 96 6.98 -10.19 -3.64
N LEU A 97 5.91 -9.69 -4.28
CA LEU A 97 5.17 -8.51 -3.83
C LEU A 97 3.76 -8.95 -3.40
N ILE A 98 3.42 -8.72 -2.14
CA ILE A 98 2.11 -9.06 -1.58
C ILE A 98 1.28 -7.79 -1.45
N ILE A 99 0.08 -7.80 -2.04
CA ILE A 99 -0.91 -6.73 -1.89
C ILE A 99 -1.85 -7.12 -0.75
N ALA A 100 -1.64 -6.51 0.42
CA ALA A 100 -2.49 -6.73 1.58
C ALA A 100 -3.93 -6.29 1.28
N ASN A 101 -4.89 -7.18 1.56
CA ASN A 101 -6.31 -6.94 1.34
C ASN A 101 -7.15 -7.52 2.49
N LEU A 102 -8.41 -7.13 2.60
CA LEU A 102 -9.31 -7.54 3.68
C LEU A 102 -9.59 -9.05 3.69
N GLY A 103 -9.45 -9.74 2.56
CA GLY A 103 -9.62 -11.18 2.47
C GLY A 103 -8.52 -11.99 3.17
N LEU A 104 -7.39 -11.37 3.52
CA LEU A 104 -6.34 -12.00 4.33
C LEU A 104 -6.72 -12.10 5.81
N ALA A 105 -7.75 -11.37 6.25
CA ALA A 105 -8.27 -11.46 7.61
C ALA A 105 -9.27 -12.63 7.70
N GLU A 106 -8.77 -13.87 7.70
CA GLU A 106 -9.59 -15.05 7.94
C GLU A 106 -9.93 -15.15 9.44
N GLN A 107 -11.09 -14.62 9.85
CA GLN A 107 -11.98 -15.15 10.92
C GLN A 107 -13.24 -14.27 10.98
N GLN A 108 -14.36 -14.72 10.39
CA GLN A 108 -15.66 -14.03 10.45
C GLN A 108 -16.82 -14.95 10.84
N GLY A 109 -16.56 -15.96 11.68
CA GLY A 109 -17.61 -16.80 12.24
C GLY A 109 -18.19 -16.17 13.50
N TYR A 110 -19.44 -15.72 13.46
CA TYR A 110 -20.20 -15.45 14.68
C TYR A 110 -20.79 -16.76 15.21
N SER A 111 -20.65 -17.02 16.51
CA SER A 111 -21.34 -18.15 17.14
C SER A 111 -22.82 -17.84 17.28
N THR A 112 -23.68 -18.55 16.55
CA THR A 112 -25.14 -18.42 16.62
C THR A 112 -25.78 -19.48 17.51
N LEU A 113 -25.05 -20.54 17.83
CA LEU A 113 -25.45 -21.60 18.75
C LEU A 113 -24.82 -21.35 20.12
N PHE A 114 -25.63 -21.48 21.16
CA PHE A 114 -25.20 -21.40 22.55
C PHE A 114 -25.52 -22.72 23.24
N GLY A 115 -24.53 -23.33 23.90
CA GLY A 115 -24.79 -24.43 24.84
C GLY A 115 -25.41 -23.87 26.12
N SER A 116 -26.57 -24.37 26.54
CA SER A 116 -27.16 -23.97 27.81
C SER A 116 -26.37 -24.57 28.99
N CYS A 117 -26.10 -23.76 30.02
CA CYS A 117 -25.46 -24.20 31.26
C CYS A 117 -26.43 -24.02 32.43
N MET A 118 -26.80 -25.11 33.10
CA MET A 118 -27.70 -25.09 34.26
C MET A 118 -26.97 -24.78 35.59
N SER A 119 -25.67 -24.50 35.56
CA SER A 119 -24.88 -24.24 36.76
C SER A 119 -25.22 -22.88 37.38
N ALA A 120 -25.77 -22.89 38.58
CA ALA A 120 -26.08 -21.67 39.34
C ALA A 120 -24.82 -20.83 39.63
N ARG A 121 -23.67 -21.47 39.91
CA ARG A 121 -22.40 -20.76 40.16
C ARG A 121 -21.88 -20.05 38.91
N PHE A 122 -21.98 -20.70 37.76
CA PHE A 122 -21.58 -20.10 36.49
C PHE A 122 -22.44 -18.87 36.18
N ASN A 123 -23.77 -19.01 36.27
CA ASN A 123 -24.68 -17.91 36.04
C ASN A 123 -24.43 -16.75 37.01
N HIS A 124 -24.19 -17.03 38.30
CA HIS A 124 -23.85 -16.01 39.28
C HIS A 124 -22.55 -15.26 38.93
N ALA A 125 -21.50 -15.97 38.51
CA ALA A 125 -20.23 -15.35 38.13
C ALA A 125 -20.39 -14.44 36.89
N VAL A 126 -21.11 -14.92 35.86
CA VAL A 126 -21.39 -14.14 34.64
C VAL A 126 -22.23 -12.90 34.95
N THR A 127 -23.27 -13.02 35.78
CA THR A 127 -24.12 -11.87 36.14
C THR A 127 -23.38 -10.85 37.00
N SER A 128 -22.52 -11.31 37.92
CA SER A 128 -21.74 -10.43 38.81
C SER A 128 -20.76 -9.53 38.05
N HIS A 129 -20.15 -10.03 36.96
CA HIS A 129 -19.19 -9.27 36.15
C HIS A 129 -19.81 -8.69 34.86
N ARG A 130 -21.12 -8.88 34.64
CA ARG A 130 -21.81 -8.46 33.40
C ARG A 130 -21.63 -6.97 33.12
N SER A 131 -21.70 -6.14 34.17
CA SER A 131 -21.60 -4.69 34.08
C SER A 131 -20.21 -4.20 33.64
N GLU A 132 -19.17 -5.04 33.66
CA GLU A 132 -17.85 -4.69 33.16
C GLU A 132 -17.86 -4.58 31.63
N PHE A 133 -18.52 -5.53 30.95
CA PHE A 133 -18.55 -5.67 29.49
C PHE A 133 -19.78 -5.06 28.83
N PHE A 134 -20.94 -5.18 29.46
CA PHE A 134 -22.21 -4.72 28.91
C PHE A 134 -22.64 -3.39 29.52
N SER A 135 -23.26 -2.56 28.69
CA SER A 135 -23.98 -1.36 29.10
C SER A 135 -25.36 -1.74 29.69
N GLU A 136 -26.03 -0.78 30.30
CA GLU A 136 -27.36 -0.99 30.92
C GLU A 136 -28.43 -1.40 29.89
N ASP A 137 -28.30 -0.96 28.63
CA ASP A 137 -29.16 -1.35 27.52
C ASP A 137 -28.86 -2.74 26.94
N GLY A 138 -27.87 -3.45 27.50
CA GLY A 138 -27.44 -4.78 27.05
C GLY A 138 -26.46 -4.77 25.87
N THR A 139 -26.00 -3.61 25.40
CA THR A 139 -24.98 -3.51 24.33
C THR A 139 -23.59 -3.80 24.87
N LEU A 140 -22.70 -4.35 24.04
CA LEU A 140 -21.29 -4.52 24.40
C LEU A 140 -20.55 -3.19 24.28
N LYS A 141 -19.88 -2.75 25.35
CA LYS A 141 -19.20 -1.44 25.39
C LYS A 141 -18.15 -1.30 24.29
N GLU A 142 -17.43 -2.38 23.98
CA GLU A 142 -16.38 -2.42 22.96
C GLU A 142 -16.93 -2.16 21.55
N VAL A 143 -18.14 -2.64 21.25
CA VAL A 143 -18.79 -2.37 19.95
C VAL A 143 -19.02 -0.87 19.80
N ASN A 144 -19.48 -0.19 20.84
CA ASN A 144 -19.70 1.25 20.81
C ASN A 144 -18.38 2.02 20.66
N LYS A 145 -17.32 1.61 21.36
CA LYS A 145 -15.98 2.22 21.26
C LYS A 145 -15.40 2.08 19.84
N ILE A 146 -15.39 0.88 19.28
CA ILE A 146 -14.88 0.61 17.92
C ILE A 146 -15.73 1.36 16.88
N THR A 147 -17.06 1.35 17.04
CA THR A 147 -17.96 2.10 16.13
C THR A 147 -17.67 3.60 16.17
N ALA A 148 -17.44 4.17 17.36
CA ALA A 148 -17.08 5.58 17.50
C ALA A 148 -15.72 5.90 16.85
N LEU A 149 -14.73 5.04 17.04
CA LEU A 149 -13.41 5.16 16.39
C LEU A 149 -13.55 5.13 14.85
N CYS A 150 -14.26 4.13 14.31
CA CYS A 150 -14.52 4.02 12.88
C CYS A 150 -15.24 5.26 12.32
N ARG A 151 -16.22 5.79 13.05
CA ARG A 151 -16.93 7.02 12.67
C ARG A 151 -15.98 8.22 12.63
N SER A 152 -15.14 8.40 13.64
CA SER A 152 -14.15 9.48 13.68
C SER A 152 -13.21 9.41 12.47
N LEU A 153 -12.67 8.21 12.20
CA LEU A 153 -11.80 7.99 11.05
C LEU A 153 -12.50 8.26 9.72
N GLN A 154 -13.76 7.84 9.58
CA GLN A 154 -14.55 8.08 8.38
C GLN A 154 -14.78 9.57 8.11
N GLU A 155 -15.03 10.37 9.16
CA GLU A 155 -15.17 11.82 9.01
C GLU A 155 -13.85 12.48 8.58
N GLU A 156 -12.72 12.07 9.15
CA GLU A 156 -11.40 12.56 8.70
C GLU A 156 -11.13 12.21 7.23
N LEU A 157 -11.45 10.99 6.80
CA LEU A 157 -11.31 10.55 5.42
C LEU A 157 -12.18 11.39 4.47
N LYS A 158 -13.42 11.71 4.85
CA LYS A 158 -14.30 12.59 4.06
C LYS A 158 -13.69 13.98 3.88
N VAL A 159 -13.15 14.57 4.96
CA VAL A 159 -12.50 15.89 4.90
C VAL A 159 -11.31 15.86 3.93
N ARG A 160 -10.40 14.89 4.08
CA ARG A 160 -9.24 14.75 3.19
C ARG A 160 -9.63 14.55 1.73
N THR A 161 -10.66 13.73 1.48
CA THR A 161 -11.16 13.46 0.11
C THR A 161 -11.68 14.73 -0.56
N ARG A 162 -12.42 15.58 0.17
CA ARG A 162 -12.88 16.87 -0.36
C ARG A 162 -11.71 17.79 -0.69
N MET A 163 -10.71 17.88 0.19
CA MET A 163 -9.52 18.69 -0.07
C MET A 163 -8.77 18.23 -1.33
N THR A 164 -8.58 16.92 -1.50
CA THR A 164 -7.91 16.39 -2.70
C THR A 164 -8.68 16.69 -3.98
N LEU A 165 -10.02 16.62 -3.96
CA LEU A 165 -10.84 16.97 -5.12
C LEU A 165 -10.68 18.46 -5.48
N THR A 166 -10.75 19.35 -4.49
CA THR A 166 -10.56 20.80 -4.74
C THR A 166 -9.18 21.13 -5.30
N LEU A 167 -8.13 20.42 -4.87
CA LEU A 167 -6.78 20.59 -5.40
C LEU A 167 -6.65 20.06 -6.83
N GLN A 168 -7.29 18.92 -7.14
CA GLN A 168 -7.33 18.38 -8.50
C GLN A 168 -8.06 19.34 -9.44
N ASP A 169 -9.20 19.88 -9.04
CA ASP A 169 -9.96 20.85 -9.83
C ASP A 169 -9.14 22.12 -10.10
N ALA A 170 -8.44 22.64 -9.08
CA ALA A 170 -7.55 23.79 -9.24
C ALA A 170 -6.37 23.51 -10.20
N LEU A 171 -5.81 22.30 -10.19
CA LEU A 171 -4.73 21.91 -11.10
C LEU A 171 -5.22 21.68 -12.54
N MET A 172 -6.48 21.25 -12.73
CA MET A 172 -7.09 21.07 -14.05
C MET A 172 -7.49 22.40 -14.71
N LEU A 173 -7.73 23.46 -13.93
CA LEU A 173 -7.99 24.81 -14.44
C LEU A 173 -6.72 25.55 -14.92
N HIS A 174 -5.54 25.01 -14.62
CA HIS A 174 -4.24 25.61 -14.95
C HIS A 174 -3.44 24.84 -16.04
N ASN A 175 -4.06 23.85 -16.69
CA ASN A 175 -3.55 23.18 -17.89
C ASN A 175 -4.48 23.41 -19.07
#